data_AF-A0A511ZH63-F1
#
_entry.id   AF-A0A511ZH63-F1
#
_cell.length_a   1.000
_cell.length_b   1.000
_cell.length_c   1.000
_cell.angle_alpha   90.00
_cell.angle_beta   90.00
_cell.angle_gamma   90.00
#
_symmetry.space_group_name_H-M   'P 1'
#
loop_
_entity.id
_entity.type
_entity.pdbx_description
1 polymer ?
#
loop_
_entity_poly.entity_id
_entity_poly.type
_entity_poly.pdbx_seq_one_letter_code
_entity_poly.pdbx_strand_id
1 'polypeptide(L)'
;MPDFHVADAGYGSEQNIENVTLELLRTALITYNMYRKVKKKKYKNNPFNTANWDYDAEKDVFTCPNGQAVTYRYDSNGQTSMVTNDNLRSMSVKIVQAVLYESNEPKQRKATTEKYFIMKKWEAQKKTMGEQLSDEEMGKLYGKHKIDVEPFFGFLKANLGCTRFSVRGKTKVENELGFALMAVNLRKYTASSRFFMYLLINNFKKDGFHIETRCEIHLFIIWLVMSQSLLNFLYSSLKNSRKVKLMFYQLDYRALIYYNTISSVFS
;
A
#
# COMPACT_ATOMS: atom_id res chain seq x y z
N MET A 1 -4.13 -17.15 0.08
CA MET A 1 -3.69 -15.73 0.09
C MET A 1 -4.60 -15.00 -0.89
N PRO A 2 -5.05 -13.76 -0.63
CA PRO A 2 -5.98 -13.07 -1.53
C PRO A 2 -5.37 -12.89 -2.92
N ASP A 3 -6.21 -12.93 -3.96
CA ASP A 3 -5.77 -12.78 -5.35
C ASP A 3 -5.31 -11.33 -5.65
N PHE A 4 -5.83 -10.37 -4.88
CA PHE A 4 -5.53 -8.96 -5.01
C PHE A 4 -4.66 -8.45 -3.85
N HIS A 5 -3.62 -7.70 -4.19
CA HIS A 5 -2.80 -6.97 -3.23
C HIS A 5 -3.18 -5.49 -3.27
N VAL A 6 -3.85 -5.02 -2.22
CA VAL A 6 -4.37 -3.64 -2.13
C VAL A 6 -3.45 -2.80 -1.26
N ALA A 7 -3.05 -1.61 -1.74
CA ALA A 7 -2.23 -0.69 -0.95
C ALA A 7 -2.45 0.79 -1.33
N ASP A 8 -2.02 1.68 -0.43
CA ASP A 8 -2.15 3.12 -0.60
C ASP A 8 -1.17 3.72 -1.60
N ALA A 9 -1.42 4.98 -1.98
CA ALA A 9 -0.64 5.70 -2.98
C ALA A 9 0.87 5.78 -2.70
N GLY A 10 1.26 5.78 -1.43
CA GLY A 10 2.66 5.79 -0.99
C GLY A 10 3.45 4.54 -1.38
N TYR A 11 2.75 3.43 -1.67
CA TYR A 11 3.34 2.17 -2.12
C TYR A 11 3.37 2.04 -3.65
N GLY A 12 2.76 2.97 -4.39
CA GLY A 12 2.68 2.93 -5.84
C GLY A 12 3.98 3.36 -6.49
N SER A 13 4.95 2.43 -6.54
CA SER A 13 6.19 2.54 -7.33
C SER A 13 6.25 1.44 -8.38
N GLU A 14 7.05 1.65 -9.43
CA GLU A 14 7.21 0.66 -10.49
C GLU A 14 7.68 -0.70 -9.96
N GLN A 15 8.65 -0.65 -9.05
CA GLN A 15 9.28 -1.81 -8.44
C GLN A 15 8.32 -2.59 -7.55
N ASN A 16 7.49 -1.88 -6.77
CA ASN A 16 6.52 -2.53 -5.88
C ASN A 16 5.44 -3.25 -6.69
N ILE A 17 4.94 -2.64 -7.76
CA ILE A 17 3.95 -3.28 -8.64
C ILE A 17 4.54 -4.51 -9.32
N GLU A 18 5.78 -4.39 -9.80
CA GLU A 18 6.48 -5.50 -10.41
C GLU A 18 6.72 -6.64 -9.42
N ASN A 19 7.10 -6.34 -8.17
CA ASN A 19 7.24 -7.34 -7.12
C ASN A 19 5.91 -8.09 -6.89
N VAL A 20 4.82 -7.35 -6.69
CA VAL A 20 3.48 -7.95 -6.50
C VAL A 20 3.07 -8.83 -7.68
N THR A 21 3.35 -8.38 -8.90
CA THR A 21 2.92 -9.08 -10.11
C THR A 21 3.80 -10.29 -10.43
N LEU A 22 5.12 -10.16 -10.32
CA LEU A 22 6.09 -11.18 -10.75
C LEU A 22 6.52 -12.11 -9.62
N GLU A 23 6.75 -11.58 -8.42
CA GLU A 23 7.24 -12.40 -7.28
C GLU A 23 6.07 -13.00 -6.50
N LEU A 24 5.04 -12.19 -6.22
CA LEU A 24 3.87 -12.67 -5.46
C LEU A 24 2.81 -13.33 -6.36
N LEU A 25 2.89 -13.13 -7.69
CA LEU A 25 1.91 -13.62 -8.66
C LEU A 25 0.49 -13.20 -8.30
N ARG A 26 0.32 -11.91 -7.98
CA ARG A 26 -0.96 -11.28 -7.59
C ARG A 26 -1.26 -10.06 -8.43
N THR A 27 -2.53 -9.67 -8.43
CA THR A 27 -2.96 -8.43 -9.06
C THR A 27 -2.78 -7.25 -8.11
N ALA A 28 -1.98 -6.26 -8.52
CA ALA A 28 -1.72 -5.07 -7.73
C ALA A 28 -2.87 -4.04 -7.86
N LEU A 29 -3.58 -3.78 -6.76
CA LEU A 29 -4.55 -2.68 -6.63
C LEU A 29 -3.94 -1.58 -5.78
N ILE A 30 -2.93 -0.92 -6.33
CA ILE A 30 -2.15 0.11 -5.66
C ILE A 30 -2.29 1.38 -6.49
N THR A 31 -2.70 2.50 -5.89
CA THR A 31 -2.67 3.78 -6.61
C THR A 31 -1.26 4.35 -6.62
N TYR A 32 -0.96 5.29 -7.51
CA TYR A 32 0.25 6.11 -7.42
C TYR A 32 -0.06 7.49 -6.81
N ASN A 33 0.94 8.17 -6.25
CA ASN A 33 0.80 9.45 -5.54
C ASN A 33 -0.03 10.50 -6.32
N MET A 34 0.16 10.58 -7.63
CA MET A 34 -0.52 11.56 -8.48
C MET A 34 -1.91 11.13 -8.96
N TYR A 35 -2.36 9.90 -8.67
CA TYR A 35 -3.60 9.31 -9.21
C TYR A 35 -4.83 10.21 -9.02
N ARG A 36 -5.03 10.74 -7.81
CA ARG A 36 -6.16 11.65 -7.52
C ARG A 36 -6.03 13.00 -8.25
N LYS A 37 -4.80 13.50 -8.41
CA LYS A 37 -4.52 14.79 -9.05
C LYS A 37 -4.71 14.71 -10.57
N VAL A 38 -4.29 13.61 -11.19
CA VAL A 38 -4.41 13.35 -12.63
C VAL A 38 -5.87 13.35 -13.10
N LYS A 39 -6.81 12.88 -12.24
CA LYS A 39 -8.25 12.89 -12.57
C LYS A 39 -8.87 14.29 -12.63
N LYS A 40 -8.27 15.31 -12.01
CA LYS A 40 -8.85 16.67 -11.96
C LYS A 40 -8.77 17.36 -13.33
N LYS A 41 -9.84 18.09 -13.71
CA LYS A 41 -9.92 18.85 -14.97
C LYS A 41 -8.71 19.78 -15.20
N LYS A 42 -8.26 20.49 -14.16
CA LYS A 42 -7.08 21.36 -14.22
C LYS A 42 -5.81 20.61 -14.64
N TYR A 43 -5.64 19.35 -14.23
CA TYR A 43 -4.47 18.55 -14.59
C TYR A 43 -4.60 18.00 -16.01
N LYS A 44 -5.76 17.46 -16.39
CA LYS A 44 -6.03 16.95 -17.74
C LYS A 44 -5.90 18.03 -18.82
N ASN A 45 -6.35 19.24 -18.51
CA ASN A 45 -6.32 20.36 -19.45
C ASN A 45 -4.99 21.12 -19.44
N ASN A 46 -4.02 20.74 -18.60
CA ASN A 46 -2.73 21.40 -18.60
C ASN A 46 -1.84 20.81 -19.71
N PRO A 47 -1.53 21.58 -20.78
CA PRO A 47 -0.73 21.10 -21.89
C PRO A 47 0.71 20.76 -21.47
N PHE A 48 1.25 21.40 -20.44
CA PHE A 48 2.64 21.20 -19.99
C PHE A 48 2.87 19.90 -19.21
N ASN A 49 1.82 19.12 -18.95
CA ASN A 49 1.97 17.80 -18.37
C ASN A 49 2.32 16.77 -19.46
N THR A 50 3.49 16.14 -19.37
CA THR A 50 3.93 15.10 -20.31
C THR A 50 2.96 13.93 -20.43
N ALA A 51 2.23 13.60 -19.36
CA ALA A 51 1.22 12.55 -19.35
C ALA A 51 0.00 12.84 -20.26
N ASN A 52 -0.16 14.08 -20.71
CA ASN A 52 -1.23 14.49 -21.64
C ASN A 52 -0.72 14.61 -23.09
N TRP A 53 0.54 14.30 -23.37
CA TRP A 53 1.10 14.36 -24.72
C TRP A 53 0.73 13.12 -25.51
N ASP A 54 0.47 13.29 -26.80
CA ASP A 54 0.20 12.17 -27.69
C ASP A 54 1.50 11.40 -27.96
N TYR A 55 1.43 10.08 -27.84
CA TYR A 55 2.55 9.17 -28.09
C TYR A 55 2.27 8.33 -29.33
N ASP A 56 3.13 8.46 -30.34
CA ASP A 56 3.13 7.61 -31.53
C ASP A 56 4.02 6.39 -31.27
N ALA A 57 3.39 5.22 -31.14
CA ALA A 57 4.06 3.96 -30.83
C ALA A 57 4.92 3.44 -32.00
N GLU A 58 4.59 3.77 -33.25
CA GLU A 58 5.35 3.33 -34.42
C GLU A 58 6.65 4.12 -34.55
N LYS A 59 6.61 5.41 -34.25
CA LYS A 59 7.78 6.31 -34.34
C LYS A 59 8.55 6.44 -33.03
N ASP A 60 8.00 5.94 -31.92
CA ASP A 60 8.51 6.14 -30.55
C ASP A 60 8.75 7.62 -30.20
N VAL A 61 7.84 8.49 -30.65
CA VAL A 61 7.92 9.94 -30.51
C VAL A 61 6.70 10.48 -29.78
N PHE A 62 6.94 11.42 -28.86
CA PHE A 62 5.89 12.22 -28.23
C PHE A 62 5.69 13.50 -29.03
N THR A 63 4.45 13.98 -29.11
CA THR A 63 4.11 15.28 -29.68
C THR A 63 3.85 16.27 -28.55
N CYS A 64 4.66 17.33 -28.47
CA CYS A 64 4.44 18.38 -27.48
C CYS A 64 3.25 19.27 -27.88
N PRO A 65 2.70 20.08 -26.94
CA PRO A 65 1.43 20.78 -27.13
C PRO A 65 1.41 21.81 -28.26
N ASN A 66 2.58 22.22 -28.76
CA ASN A 66 2.73 23.09 -29.92
C ASN A 66 2.67 22.32 -31.26
N GLY A 67 2.40 21.02 -31.25
CA GLY A 67 2.34 20.15 -32.43
C GLY A 67 3.69 19.68 -32.95
N GLN A 68 4.80 19.98 -32.26
CA GLN A 68 6.14 19.55 -32.67
C GLN A 68 6.49 18.17 -32.08
N ALA A 69 7.31 17.42 -32.79
CA ALA A 69 7.90 16.19 -32.28
C ALA A 69 8.94 16.52 -31.19
N VAL A 70 8.82 15.86 -30.05
CA VAL A 70 9.78 15.97 -28.95
C VAL A 70 11.09 15.28 -29.37
N THR A 71 12.22 15.93 -29.15
CA THR A 71 13.52 15.38 -29.54
C THR A 71 14.03 14.40 -28.48
N TYR A 72 14.42 13.21 -28.92
CA TYR A 72 15.14 12.26 -28.08
C TYR A 72 16.56 12.76 -27.84
N ARG A 73 17.05 12.61 -26.59
CA ARG A 73 18.45 12.89 -26.27
C ARG A 73 19.24 11.62 -26.00
N TYR A 74 18.92 10.92 -24.92
CA TYR A 74 19.61 9.70 -24.49
C TYR A 74 18.76 8.96 -23.45
N ASP A 75 19.03 7.67 -23.30
CA ASP A 75 18.53 6.86 -22.21
C ASP A 75 19.50 6.94 -21.03
N SER A 76 18.94 7.06 -19.82
CA SER A 76 19.69 6.98 -18.57
C SER A 76 19.23 5.77 -17.79
N ASN A 77 20.17 4.90 -17.45
CA ASN A 77 19.92 3.75 -16.60
C ASN A 77 20.41 4.09 -15.19
N GLY A 78 19.45 4.31 -14.27
CA GLY A 78 19.74 4.43 -12.86
C GLY A 78 19.66 3.06 -12.20
N GLN A 79 20.63 2.72 -11.36
CA GLN A 79 20.48 1.60 -10.43
C GLN A 79 19.85 2.14 -9.16
N THR A 80 18.67 1.63 -8.81
CA THR A 80 18.09 1.92 -7.50
C THR A 80 18.34 0.72 -6.62
N SER A 81 19.13 0.92 -5.56
CA SER A 81 19.23 -0.03 -4.46
C SER A 81 17.93 0.03 -3.66
N MET A 82 16.91 -0.72 -4.10
CA MET A 82 15.87 -1.12 -3.17
C MET A 82 16.45 -2.21 -2.27
N VAL A 83 16.30 -2.03 -0.96
CA VAL A 83 16.80 -2.96 0.06
C VAL A 83 15.84 -4.15 0.11
N THR A 84 15.86 -4.98 -0.93
CA THR A 84 15.22 -6.27 -0.88
C THR A 84 16.11 -7.26 -1.61
N ASN A 85 16.94 -7.94 -0.81
CA ASN A 85 17.85 -9.02 -1.22
C ASN A 85 18.71 -8.68 -2.45
N ASP A 86 19.76 -7.87 -2.25
CA ASP A 86 20.98 -7.73 -3.09
C ASP A 86 20.83 -7.58 -4.62
N ASN A 87 19.62 -7.47 -5.15
CA ASN A 87 19.33 -7.38 -6.57
C ASN A 87 19.13 -5.91 -6.94
N LEU A 88 20.18 -5.31 -7.50
CA LEU A 88 20.11 -3.99 -8.11
C LEU A 88 19.13 -4.06 -9.29
N ARG A 89 17.96 -3.44 -9.14
CA ARG A 89 17.04 -3.24 -10.26
C ARG A 89 17.42 -1.98 -11.02
N SER A 90 17.70 -2.15 -12.30
CA SER A 90 17.93 -1.04 -13.21
C SER A 90 16.60 -0.44 -13.66
N MET A 91 16.54 0.88 -13.66
CA MET A 91 15.38 1.63 -14.14
C MET A 91 15.83 2.48 -15.32
N SER A 92 15.24 2.24 -16.48
CA SER A 92 15.53 2.98 -17.71
C SER A 92 14.64 4.20 -17.81
N VAL A 93 15.25 5.37 -17.94
CA VAL A 93 14.57 6.66 -18.10
C VAL A 93 14.94 7.24 -19.45
N LYS A 94 13.95 7.47 -20.31
CA LYS A 94 14.12 8.16 -21.59
C LYS A 94 14.13 9.66 -21.34
N ILE A 95 15.23 10.33 -21.69
CA ILE A 95 15.34 11.79 -21.56
C ILE A 95 15.03 12.43 -22.90
N VAL A 96 14.02 13.28 -22.88
CA VAL A 96 13.53 13.97 -24.08
C VAL A 96 13.55 15.47 -23.86
N GLN A 97 13.59 16.24 -24.94
CA GLN A 97 13.63 17.69 -24.90
C GLN A 97 12.49 18.25 -25.74
N ALA A 98 11.69 19.12 -25.14
CA ALA A 98 10.62 19.83 -25.83
C ALA A 98 10.89 21.32 -25.78
N VAL A 99 10.58 22.01 -26.88
CA VAL A 99 10.50 23.47 -26.91
C VAL A 99 9.05 23.82 -26.64
N LEU A 100 8.82 24.57 -25.57
CA LEU A 100 7.50 25.02 -25.18
C LEU A 100 7.39 26.53 -25.33
N TYR A 101 6.20 26.98 -25.70
CA TYR A 101 5.87 28.39 -25.80
C TYR A 101 4.89 28.75 -24.68
N GLU A 102 5.16 29.82 -23.94
CA GLU A 102 4.29 30.31 -22.86
C GLU A 102 2.93 30.82 -23.39
N SER A 103 2.89 31.23 -24.66
CA SER A 103 1.69 31.67 -25.36
C SER A 103 1.69 31.20 -26.80
N ASN A 104 0.51 30.87 -27.32
CA ASN A 104 0.32 30.58 -28.75
C ASN A 104 0.41 31.85 -29.62
N GLU A 105 0.31 33.05 -29.01
CA GLU A 105 0.37 34.33 -29.72
C GLU A 105 1.80 34.68 -30.16
N PRO A 106 2.03 34.96 -31.47
CA PRO A 106 3.37 35.19 -32.03
C PRO A 106 4.19 36.28 -31.34
N LYS A 107 3.53 37.31 -30.81
CA LYS A 107 4.18 38.51 -30.26
C LYS A 107 4.69 38.35 -28.82
N GLN A 108 4.29 37.29 -28.12
CA GLN A 108 4.68 37.01 -26.73
C GLN A 108 5.40 35.65 -26.59
N ARG A 109 5.88 35.06 -27.70
CA ARG A 109 6.54 33.75 -27.71
C ARG A 109 7.92 33.85 -27.05
N LYS A 110 7.99 33.52 -25.77
CA LYS A 110 9.23 33.03 -25.15
C LYS A 110 9.27 31.52 -25.32
N ALA A 111 10.32 31.06 -26.00
CA ALA A 111 10.59 29.64 -26.17
C ALA A 111 11.44 29.18 -24.99
N THR A 112 10.89 28.28 -24.17
CA THR A 112 11.64 27.62 -23.11
C THR A 112 11.92 26.21 -23.53
N THR A 113 13.18 25.82 -23.44
CA THR A 113 13.58 24.47 -23.78
C THR A 113 13.81 23.67 -22.51
N GLU A 114 12.94 22.70 -22.28
CA GLU A 114 12.95 21.91 -21.05
C GLU A 114 13.28 20.44 -21.34
N LYS A 115 13.90 19.79 -20.35
CA LYS A 115 14.15 18.35 -20.37
C LYS A 115 13.06 17.63 -19.58
N TYR A 116 12.58 16.53 -20.15
CA TYR A 116 11.58 15.68 -19.53
C TYR A 116 12.11 14.26 -19.38
N PHE A 117 11.68 13.63 -18.29
CA PHE A 117 12.05 12.28 -17.92
C PHE A 117 10.83 11.38 -18.09
N ILE A 118 10.92 10.41 -19.00
CA ILE A 118 9.83 9.52 -19.34
C ILE A 118 10.23 8.09 -18.98
N MET A 119 9.40 7.45 -18.18
CA MET A 119 9.58 6.06 -17.77
C MET A 119 8.47 5.23 -18.41
N LYS A 120 8.76 4.62 -19.55
CA LYS A 120 7.77 3.88 -20.36
C LYS A 120 7.04 2.80 -19.56
N LYS A 121 7.79 1.97 -18.83
CA LYS A 121 7.24 0.88 -18.02
C LYS A 121 6.30 1.40 -16.94
N TRP A 122 6.70 2.46 -16.23
CA TRP A 122 5.87 3.10 -15.22
C TRP A 122 4.60 3.73 -15.80
N GLU A 123 4.68 4.35 -16.97
CA GLU A 123 3.50 4.90 -17.66
C GLU A 123 2.51 3.81 -18.09
N ALA A 124 3.02 2.69 -18.62
CA ALA A 124 2.19 1.52 -18.94
C ALA A 124 1.49 0.97 -17.69
N GLN A 125 2.22 0.80 -16.59
CA GLN A 125 1.63 0.36 -15.31
C GLN A 125 0.54 1.32 -14.81
N LYS A 126 0.73 2.65 -14.92
CA LYS A 126 -0.31 3.63 -14.55
C LYS A 126 -1.58 3.49 -15.37
N LYS A 127 -1.46 3.18 -16.66
CA LYS A 127 -2.61 2.95 -17.54
C LYS A 127 -3.38 1.71 -17.09
N THR A 128 -2.69 0.58 -16.92
CA THR A 128 -3.29 -0.68 -16.43
C THR A 128 -3.96 -0.50 -15.06
N MET A 129 -3.29 0.17 -14.11
CA MET A 129 -3.88 0.50 -12.80
C MET A 129 -5.13 1.38 -12.94
N GLY A 130 -5.12 2.34 -13.87
CA GLY A 130 -6.24 3.21 -14.14
C GLY A 130 -7.47 2.45 -14.66
N GLU A 131 -7.24 1.52 -15.58
CA GLU A 131 -8.27 0.63 -16.15
C GLU A 131 -8.81 -0.32 -15.07
N GLN A 132 -7.95 -0.99 -14.31
CA GLN A 132 -8.35 -1.88 -13.22
C GLN A 132 -9.20 -1.17 -12.16
N LEU A 133 -8.82 0.05 -11.75
CA LEU A 133 -9.57 0.83 -10.76
C LEU A 133 -10.79 1.55 -11.33
N SER A 134 -11.00 1.51 -12.65
CA SER A 134 -12.23 2.00 -13.28
C SER A 134 -13.35 0.97 -13.24
N ASP A 135 -13.00 -0.31 -13.09
CA ASP A 135 -13.95 -1.38 -12.83
C ASP A 135 -14.65 -1.20 -11.47
N GLU A 136 -15.96 -1.48 -11.42
CA GLU A 136 -16.79 -1.22 -10.25
C GLU A 136 -16.46 -2.17 -9.09
N GLU A 137 -16.19 -3.45 -9.36
CA GLU A 137 -15.87 -4.43 -8.33
C GLU A 137 -14.49 -4.15 -7.72
N MET A 138 -13.51 -3.93 -8.58
CA MET A 138 -12.14 -3.59 -8.18
C MET A 138 -12.08 -2.27 -7.42
N GLY A 139 -12.85 -1.28 -7.86
CA GLY A 139 -13.00 0.01 -7.18
C GLY A 139 -13.61 -0.13 -5.79
N LYS A 140 -14.64 -0.98 -5.62
CA LYS A 140 -15.24 -1.29 -4.31
C LYS A 140 -14.25 -2.00 -3.40
N LEU A 141 -13.47 -2.96 -3.92
CA LEU A 141 -12.45 -3.66 -3.15
C LEU A 141 -11.36 -2.71 -2.64
N TYR A 142 -10.87 -1.82 -3.51
CA TYR A 142 -9.94 -0.76 -3.13
C TYR A 142 -10.55 0.21 -2.09
N GLY A 143 -11.85 0.53 -2.22
CA GLY A 143 -12.58 1.36 -1.27
C GLY A 143 -12.67 0.73 0.14
N LYS A 144 -12.91 -0.58 0.23
CA LYS A 144 -12.96 -1.31 1.52
C LYS A 144 -11.65 -1.23 2.29
N HIS A 145 -10.51 -1.27 1.60
CA HIS A 145 -9.20 -1.15 2.23
C HIS A 145 -9.06 0.14 3.05
N LYS A 146 -9.62 1.27 2.59
CA LYS A 146 -9.60 2.53 3.36
C LYS A 146 -10.41 2.43 4.65
N ILE A 147 -11.55 1.75 4.60
CA ILE A 147 -12.44 1.58 5.75
C ILE A 147 -11.81 0.66 6.80
N ASP A 148 -11.09 -0.38 6.37
CA ASP A 148 -10.53 -1.36 7.29
C ASP A 148 -9.16 -0.93 7.85
N VAL A 149 -8.29 -0.38 6.99
CA VAL A 149 -6.86 -0.13 7.31
C VAL A 149 -6.65 1.24 7.94
N GLU A 150 -7.34 2.28 7.47
CA GLU A 150 -7.13 3.65 7.93
C GLU A 150 -7.49 3.84 9.42
N PRO A 151 -8.61 3.28 9.92
CA PRO A 151 -8.91 3.36 11.35
C PRO A 151 -7.87 2.66 12.20
N PHE A 152 -7.30 1.54 11.75
CA PHE A 152 -6.25 0.85 12.47
C PHE A 152 -5.00 1.73 12.68
N PHE A 153 -4.52 2.40 11.63
CA PHE A 153 -3.40 3.35 11.74
C PHE A 153 -3.76 4.62 12.50
N GLY A 154 -5.00 5.10 12.35
CA GLY A 154 -5.55 6.20 13.15
C GLY A 154 -5.53 5.86 14.63
N PHE A 155 -5.92 4.64 15.01
CA PHE A 155 -5.82 4.15 16.37
C PHE A 155 -4.37 4.11 16.84
N LEU A 156 -3.44 3.50 16.11
CA LEU A 156 -2.03 3.50 16.52
C LEU A 156 -1.50 4.91 16.85
N LYS A 157 -1.82 5.90 16.01
CA LYS A 157 -1.39 7.28 16.20
C LYS A 157 -2.11 7.96 17.38
N ALA A 158 -3.44 7.93 17.41
CA ALA A 158 -4.23 8.66 18.40
C ALA A 158 -4.16 8.03 19.80
N ASN A 159 -4.13 6.70 19.87
CA ASN A 159 -4.24 5.96 21.12
C ASN A 159 -2.91 5.56 21.74
N LEU A 160 -1.88 5.32 20.92
CA LEU A 160 -0.55 4.92 21.40
C LEU A 160 0.53 5.98 21.13
N GLY A 161 0.18 7.11 20.48
CA GLY A 161 1.16 8.13 20.09
C GLY A 161 2.19 7.63 19.07
N CYS A 162 1.96 6.45 18.47
CA CYS A 162 2.91 5.80 17.58
C CYS A 162 2.86 6.48 16.21
N THR A 163 3.66 7.52 16.05
CA THR A 163 3.80 8.30 14.81
C THR A 163 5.09 7.97 14.06
N ARG A 164 6.09 7.45 14.77
CA ARG A 164 7.39 7.01 14.28
C ARG A 164 7.89 5.84 15.12
N PHE A 165 8.79 5.04 14.56
CA PHE A 165 9.54 4.05 15.32
C PHE A 165 10.63 4.73 16.14
N SER A 166 10.77 4.29 17.39
CA SER A 166 11.75 4.78 18.35
C SER A 166 13.10 4.08 18.16
N VAL A 167 13.09 2.86 17.63
CA VAL A 167 14.29 2.06 17.39
C VAL A 167 14.67 2.01 15.90
N ARG A 168 15.93 1.66 15.63
CA ARG A 168 16.46 1.42 14.27
C ARG A 168 16.91 -0.02 14.12
N GLY A 169 16.87 -0.52 12.89
CA GLY A 169 17.22 -1.90 12.55
C GLY A 169 15.99 -2.81 12.47
N LYS A 170 15.92 -3.60 11.41
CA LYS A 170 14.73 -4.36 10.98
C LYS A 170 14.09 -5.15 12.13
N THR A 171 14.86 -6.02 12.79
CA THR A 171 14.36 -6.84 13.91
C THR A 171 13.84 -6.02 15.09
N LYS A 172 14.49 -4.89 15.41
CA LYS A 172 14.06 -4.04 16.53
C LYS A 172 12.75 -3.32 16.17
N VAL A 173 12.65 -2.82 14.94
CA VAL A 173 11.43 -2.18 14.42
C VAL A 173 10.27 -3.17 14.37
N GLU A 174 10.52 -4.41 13.93
CA GLU A 174 9.54 -5.50 13.95
C GLU A 174 9.02 -5.78 15.36
N ASN A 175 9.89 -5.80 16.37
CA ASN A 175 9.51 -5.97 17.77
C ASN A 175 8.68 -4.78 18.30
N GLU A 176 9.11 -3.54 18.03
CA GLU A 176 8.36 -2.34 18.43
C GLU A 176 6.95 -2.33 17.81
N LEU A 177 6.84 -2.70 16.53
CA LEU A 177 5.57 -2.88 15.86
C LEU A 177 4.73 -3.97 16.55
N GLY A 178 5.31 -5.15 16.82
CA GLY A 178 4.63 -6.26 17.48
C GLY A 178 4.03 -5.85 18.83
N PHE A 179 4.76 -5.08 19.64
CA PHE A 179 4.24 -4.54 20.90
C PHE A 179 3.09 -3.54 20.69
N ALA A 180 3.21 -2.64 19.71
CA ALA A 180 2.14 -1.69 19.40
C ALA A 180 0.85 -2.42 18.95
N LEU A 181 0.98 -3.47 18.12
CA LEU A 181 -0.13 -4.32 17.70
C LEU A 181 -0.78 -5.03 18.89
N MET A 182 0.03 -5.59 19.79
CA MET A 182 -0.46 -6.26 20.99
C MET A 182 -1.22 -5.30 21.90
N ALA A 183 -0.71 -4.08 22.10
CA ALA A 183 -1.39 -3.06 22.87
C ALA A 183 -2.75 -2.66 22.25
N VAL A 184 -2.84 -2.54 20.91
CA VAL A 184 -4.12 -2.29 20.22
C VAL A 184 -5.10 -3.45 20.43
N ASN A 185 -4.63 -4.69 20.28
CA ASN A 185 -5.48 -5.87 20.48
C ASN A 185 -5.99 -5.97 21.92
N LEU A 186 -5.14 -5.72 22.91
CA LEU A 186 -5.53 -5.66 24.34
C LEU A 186 -6.58 -4.57 24.60
N ARG A 187 -6.45 -3.39 23.99
CA ARG A 187 -7.46 -2.32 24.12
C ARG A 187 -8.80 -2.70 23.48
N LYS A 188 -8.78 -3.32 22.30
CA LYS A 188 -10.01 -3.83 21.67
C LYS A 188 -10.67 -4.90 22.53
N TYR A 189 -9.87 -5.79 23.12
CA TYR A 189 -10.36 -6.84 24.01
C TYR A 189 -10.98 -6.26 25.28
N THR A 190 -10.31 -5.33 25.97
CA THR A 190 -10.86 -4.72 27.18
C THR A 190 -12.15 -3.94 26.90
N ALA A 191 -12.25 -3.23 25.78
CA ALA A 191 -13.50 -2.57 25.38
C ALA A 191 -14.63 -3.58 25.10
N SER A 192 -14.34 -4.64 24.35
CA SER A 192 -15.32 -5.69 24.01
C SER A 192 -15.73 -6.50 25.25
N SER A 193 -14.77 -6.80 26.13
CA SER A 193 -14.98 -7.52 27.38
C SER A 193 -15.80 -6.67 28.37
N ARG A 194 -15.58 -5.35 28.47
CA ARG A 194 -16.45 -4.47 29.28
C ARG A 194 -17.89 -4.47 28.78
N PHE A 195 -18.10 -4.46 27.47
CA PHE A 195 -19.43 -4.58 26.88
C PHE A 195 -20.05 -5.95 27.15
N PHE A 196 -19.27 -7.02 27.00
CA PHE A 196 -19.71 -8.39 27.29
C PHE A 196 -19.99 -8.60 28.79
N MET A 197 -19.17 -8.04 29.68
CA MET A 197 -19.40 -7.99 31.13
C MET A 197 -20.65 -7.21 31.48
N TYR A 198 -20.90 -6.06 30.83
CA TYR A 198 -22.13 -5.30 31.02
C TYR A 198 -23.38 -6.07 30.57
N LEU A 199 -23.31 -6.72 29.39
CA LEU A 199 -24.39 -7.56 28.86
C LEU A 199 -24.63 -8.78 29.75
N LEU A 200 -23.55 -9.41 30.21
CA LEU A 200 -23.57 -10.50 31.16
C LEU A 200 -24.20 -10.05 32.48
N ILE A 201 -23.76 -8.96 33.10
CA ILE A 201 -24.31 -8.43 34.37
C ILE A 201 -25.82 -8.15 34.24
N ASN A 202 -26.27 -7.59 33.11
CA ASN A 202 -27.69 -7.31 32.87
C ASN A 202 -28.51 -8.58 32.62
N ASN A 203 -27.96 -9.60 31.97
CA ASN A 203 -28.59 -10.91 31.82
C ASN A 203 -28.52 -11.76 33.10
N PHE A 204 -27.49 -11.57 33.95
CA PHE A 204 -27.29 -12.27 35.23
C PHE A 204 -28.23 -11.80 36.34
N LYS A 205 -28.86 -10.63 36.21
CA LYS A 205 -29.98 -10.26 37.09
C LYS A 205 -31.21 -11.17 36.91
N LYS A 206 -31.30 -11.91 35.81
CA LYS A 206 -32.41 -12.84 35.54
C LYS A 206 -32.15 -14.25 36.05
N ASP A 207 -30.96 -14.80 35.80
CA ASP A 207 -30.68 -16.23 36.08
C ASP A 207 -29.38 -16.38 36.88
N GLY A 208 -29.49 -16.74 38.16
CA GLY A 208 -28.37 -16.87 39.08
C GLY A 208 -27.51 -18.10 38.80
N PHE A 209 -26.26 -17.90 38.37
CA PHE A 209 -25.26 -18.98 38.22
C PHE A 209 -23.85 -18.54 38.65
N HIS A 210 -23.06 -19.51 39.16
CA HIS A 210 -21.86 -19.38 39.99
C HIS A 210 -20.59 -18.77 39.34
N ILE A 211 -19.66 -18.30 40.19
CA ILE A 211 -18.53 -17.42 39.88
C ILE A 211 -17.29 -18.14 39.30
N GLU A 212 -17.07 -19.42 39.56
CA GLU A 212 -15.84 -20.14 39.18
C GLU A 212 -15.67 -20.34 37.66
N THR A 213 -16.75 -20.60 36.93
CA THR A 213 -16.73 -20.72 35.45
C THR A 213 -16.38 -19.40 34.73
N ARG A 214 -16.37 -18.27 35.46
CA ARG A 214 -16.09 -16.92 34.91
C ARG A 214 -14.60 -16.69 34.64
N CYS A 215 -13.72 -17.20 35.50
CA CYS A 215 -12.28 -16.96 35.39
C CYS A 215 -11.67 -17.76 34.22
N GLU A 216 -12.09 -19.00 34.04
CA GLU A 216 -11.53 -19.88 32.99
C GLU A 216 -11.89 -19.41 31.58
N ILE A 217 -13.13 -18.98 31.36
CA ILE A 217 -13.57 -18.44 30.06
C ILE A 217 -12.85 -17.11 29.76
N HIS A 218 -12.67 -16.24 30.77
CA HIS A 218 -11.93 -15.00 30.58
C HIS A 218 -10.45 -15.23 30.27
N LEU A 219 -9.81 -16.16 30.97
CA LEU A 219 -8.41 -16.53 30.72
C LEU A 219 -8.23 -17.19 29.35
N PHE A 220 -9.18 -18.03 28.92
CA PHE A 220 -9.18 -18.66 27.60
C PHE A 220 -9.33 -17.63 26.45
N ILE A 221 -10.21 -16.64 26.61
CA ILE A 221 -10.37 -15.58 25.59
C ILE A 221 -9.18 -14.62 25.59
N ILE A 222 -8.62 -14.29 26.77
CA ILE A 222 -7.35 -13.53 26.85
C ILE A 222 -6.24 -14.30 26.12
N TRP A 223 -6.13 -15.60 26.32
CA TRP A 223 -5.16 -16.45 25.64
C TRP A 223 -5.37 -16.47 24.12
N LEU A 224 -6.62 -16.51 23.63
CA LEU A 224 -6.92 -16.40 22.19
C LEU A 224 -6.53 -15.03 21.61
N VAL A 225 -6.80 -13.94 22.32
CA VAL A 225 -6.44 -12.58 21.87
C VAL A 225 -4.93 -12.37 21.86
N MET A 226 -4.24 -12.90 22.86
CA MET A 226 -2.78 -12.79 23.00
C MET A 226 -2.01 -13.76 22.10
N SER A 227 -2.62 -14.90 21.73
CA SER A 227 -2.01 -15.85 20.79
C SER A 227 -2.10 -15.40 19.34
N GLN A 228 -3.03 -14.52 18.95
CA GLN A 228 -3.15 -14.01 17.57
C GLN A 228 -1.93 -13.19 17.11
N SER A 229 -1.29 -12.43 18.01
CA SER A 229 -0.04 -11.71 17.70
C SER A 229 1.16 -12.65 17.66
N LEU A 230 1.24 -13.60 18.59
CA LEU A 230 2.30 -14.61 18.68
C LEU A 230 2.26 -15.64 17.54
N LEU A 231 1.07 -16.03 17.05
CA LEU A 231 0.90 -16.97 15.94
C LEU A 231 1.34 -16.36 14.61
N ASN A 232 1.10 -15.06 14.39
CA ASN A 232 1.62 -14.34 13.23
C ASN A 232 3.15 -14.13 13.30
N PHE A 233 3.68 -13.91 14.51
CA PHE A 233 5.11 -13.82 14.76
C PHE A 233 5.85 -15.15 14.55
N LEU A 234 5.28 -16.25 15.06
CA LEU A 234 5.78 -17.61 14.84
C LEU A 234 5.66 -18.02 13.37
N TYR A 235 4.60 -17.62 12.66
CA TYR A 235 4.43 -17.85 11.22
C TYR A 235 5.56 -17.19 10.39
N SER A 236 5.99 -15.98 10.75
CA SER A 236 7.14 -15.30 10.12
C SER A 236 8.46 -16.04 10.37
N SER A 237 8.66 -16.55 11.58
CA SER A 237 9.85 -17.31 11.98
C SER A 237 9.90 -18.74 11.41
N LEU A 238 8.74 -19.37 11.14
CA LEU A 238 8.62 -20.79 10.76
C LEU A 238 8.34 -21.03 9.27
N LYS A 239 8.50 -20.02 8.41
CA LYS A 239 8.18 -20.06 6.96
C LYS A 239 8.85 -21.21 6.17
N ASN A 240 9.83 -21.91 6.75
CA ASN A 240 10.57 -23.01 6.12
C ASN A 240 10.07 -24.45 6.39
N SER A 241 9.05 -24.69 7.24
CA SER A 241 8.65 -26.07 7.57
C SER A 241 7.32 -26.50 6.92
N ARG A 242 7.40 -27.51 6.03
CA ARG A 242 6.27 -28.04 5.23
C ARG A 242 5.11 -28.61 6.06
N LYS A 243 5.31 -28.94 7.34
CA LYS A 243 4.29 -29.59 8.20
C LYS A 243 3.24 -28.65 8.81
N VAL A 244 3.45 -27.33 8.78
CA VAL A 244 2.58 -26.35 9.48
C VAL A 244 1.41 -25.86 8.61
N LYS A 245 1.43 -26.15 7.31
CA LYS A 245 0.51 -25.60 6.30
C LYS A 245 -0.97 -26.02 6.43
N LEU A 246 -1.28 -27.05 7.22
CA LEU A 246 -2.61 -27.67 7.28
C LEU A 246 -3.45 -27.30 8.52
N MET A 247 -2.87 -26.71 9.59
CA MET A 247 -3.60 -26.44 10.84
C MET A 247 -4.20 -25.02 10.97
N PHE A 248 -3.95 -24.11 10.02
CA PHE A 248 -4.16 -22.66 10.23
C PHE A 248 -5.38 -22.05 9.49
N TYR A 249 -6.37 -22.85 9.14
CA TYR A 249 -7.42 -22.44 8.20
C TYR A 249 -8.59 -21.61 8.75
N GLN A 250 -8.54 -21.09 9.99
CA GLN A 250 -9.75 -20.43 10.56
C GLN A 250 -9.56 -19.17 11.41
N LEU A 251 -8.38 -18.54 11.47
CA LEU A 251 -8.18 -17.33 12.27
C LEU A 251 -7.54 -16.19 11.44
N ASP A 252 -8.38 -15.18 11.17
CA ASP A 252 -8.12 -13.83 10.69
C ASP A 252 -6.98 -13.62 9.67
N TYR A 253 -7.30 -13.91 8.40
CA TYR A 253 -6.53 -13.52 7.20
C TYR A 253 -6.19 -12.02 7.10
N ARG A 254 -6.85 -11.16 7.89
CA ARG A 254 -6.68 -9.70 7.84
C ARG A 254 -5.31 -9.28 8.35
N ALA A 255 -4.83 -9.82 9.49
CA ALA A 255 -3.55 -9.48 10.11
C ALA A 255 -2.32 -9.80 9.23
N LEU A 256 -2.40 -10.88 8.44
CA LEU A 256 -1.31 -11.34 7.57
C LEU A 256 -1.07 -10.41 6.37
N ILE A 257 -2.12 -9.72 5.91
CA ILE A 257 -2.01 -8.70 4.85
C ILE A 257 -1.23 -7.50 5.40
N TYR A 258 -1.55 -7.03 6.61
CA TYR A 258 -0.85 -5.91 7.26
C TYR A 258 0.64 -6.19 7.47
N TYR A 259 1.03 -7.42 7.83
CA TYR A 259 2.44 -7.78 7.96
C TYR A 259 3.21 -7.69 6.63
N ASN A 260 2.61 -8.16 5.53
CA ASN A 260 3.25 -8.08 4.20
C ASN A 260 3.30 -6.64 3.67
N THR A 261 2.27 -5.83 3.92
CA THR A 261 2.26 -4.41 3.56
C THR A 261 3.31 -3.63 4.36
N ILE A 262 3.48 -3.91 5.66
CA ILE A 262 4.49 -3.26 6.50
C ILE A 262 5.90 -3.79 6.20
N SER A 263 6.06 -5.08 5.90
CA SER A 263 7.35 -5.66 5.49
C SER A 263 7.87 -5.06 4.17
N SER A 264 6.99 -4.57 3.28
CA SER A 264 7.38 -3.81 2.08
C SER A 264 7.82 -2.36 2.36
N VAL A 265 7.53 -1.82 3.56
CA VAL A 265 8.01 -0.50 4.03
C VAL A 265 9.43 -0.59 4.62
N PHE A 266 9.73 -1.72 5.26
CA PHE A 266 11.00 -1.95 5.98
C PHE A 266 11.95 -2.92 5.27
N SER A 267 11.67 -3.19 3.99
CA SER A 267 12.65 -3.75 3.06
C SER A 267 13.27 -2.60 2.31
#